data_AF-A0A7L5YUZ4-F1
#
_entry.id   AF-A0A7L5YUZ4-F1
#
_cell.length_a   1.000
_cell.length_b   1.000
_cell.length_c   1.000
_cell.angle_alpha   90.00
_cell.angle_beta   90.00
_cell.angle_gamma   90.00
#
_symmetry.space_group_name_H-M   'P 1'
#
loop_
_entity.id
_entity.type
_entity.pdbx_description
1 polymer ?
#
loop_
_entity_poly.entity_id
_entity_poly.type
_entity_poly.pdbx_seq_one_letter_code
_entity_poly.pdbx_strand_id
1 'polypeptide(L)'
;MNLDVATAVTGPAFQFGAALNASRAWAPPGRAVTYTLTLASNAGTAALAQTGVTLTLPSALGNPTALGGSLTPPQFDPLTRRVTWNGPVYFQQPVTLTVTTVVAPDPRPARRSCCPAACVMVRAVRTPSLEHRPRRTRRQL
;
A
#
# COMPACT_ATOMS: atom_id res chain seq x y z
N MET A 1 8.74 -16.52 2.64
CA MET A 1 8.24 -15.38 3.45
C MET A 1 7.49 -14.45 2.50
N ASN A 2 6.33 -13.92 2.89
CA ASN A 2 5.54 -13.01 2.06
C ASN A 2 5.73 -11.57 2.57
N LEU A 3 5.99 -10.63 1.67
CA LEU A 3 6.11 -9.20 1.93
C LEU A 3 4.77 -8.57 1.58
N ASP A 4 3.87 -8.53 2.55
CA ASP A 4 2.59 -7.85 2.43
C ASP A 4 2.73 -6.43 2.96
N VAL A 5 2.60 -5.43 2.08
CA VAL A 5 2.44 -4.04 2.49
C VAL A 5 0.97 -3.81 2.82
N ALA A 6 0.70 -3.45 4.07
CA ALA A 6 -0.66 -3.15 4.51
C ALA A 6 -1.02 -1.70 4.17
N THR A 7 -2.21 -1.50 3.63
CA THR A 7 -2.75 -0.20 3.22
C THR A 7 -4.01 0.11 4.03
N ALA A 8 -4.04 1.28 4.64
CA ALA A 8 -5.24 1.87 5.22
C ALA A 8 -5.52 3.20 4.52
N VAL A 9 -6.77 3.39 4.08
CA VAL A 9 -7.22 4.65 3.47
C VAL A 9 -8.38 5.18 4.29
N THR A 10 -8.32 6.47 4.62
CA THR A 10 -9.29 7.20 5.42
C THR A 10 -9.82 8.38 4.62
N GLY A 11 -11.13 8.55 4.64
CA GLY A 11 -11.86 9.57 3.87
C GLY A 11 -13.36 9.30 3.98
N PRO A 12 -14.22 10.14 3.39
CA PRO A 12 -15.66 9.86 3.35
C PRO A 12 -15.88 8.49 2.68
N ALA A 13 -16.52 7.60 3.45
CA ALA A 13 -16.35 6.15 3.40
C ALA A 13 -16.84 5.43 2.12
N PHE A 14 -17.19 6.16 1.06
CA PHE A 14 -17.93 5.57 -0.08
C PHE A 14 -17.44 5.99 -1.47
N GLN A 15 -16.34 6.73 -1.61
CA GLN A 15 -16.06 7.41 -2.88
C GLN A 15 -14.74 7.07 -3.57
N PHE A 16 -13.94 6.10 -3.14
CA PHE A 16 -12.69 5.78 -3.82
C PHE A 16 -12.38 4.29 -3.94
N GLY A 17 -11.67 3.94 -5.01
CA GLY A 17 -10.98 2.66 -5.19
C GLY A 17 -9.49 2.85 -4.89
N ALA A 18 -8.92 1.93 -4.14
CA ALA A 18 -7.48 1.90 -3.87
C ALA A 18 -6.88 0.63 -4.47
N ALA A 19 -5.83 0.79 -5.27
CA ALA A 19 -5.09 -0.31 -5.85
C ALA A 19 -3.61 -0.17 -5.52
N LEU A 20 -3.10 -1.07 -4.69
CA LEU A 20 -1.66 -1.21 -4.49
C LEU A 20 -1.11 -2.18 -5.54
N ASN A 21 0.05 -1.86 -6.11
CA ASN A 21 0.79 -2.73 -7.00
C ASN A 21 2.27 -2.73 -6.63
N ALA A 22 2.94 -3.86 -6.79
CA ALA A 22 4.40 -3.95 -6.66
C ALA A 22 5.03 -4.06 -8.05
N SER A 23 6.21 -3.46 -8.24
CA SER A 23 6.95 -3.52 -9.51
C SER A 23 7.40 -4.93 -9.88
N ARG A 24 7.44 -5.83 -8.89
CA ARG A 24 7.77 -7.25 -9.06
C ARG A 24 7.10 -8.07 -7.98
N ALA A 25 6.61 -9.26 -8.33
CA ALA A 25 6.06 -10.23 -7.39
C ALA A 25 7.14 -10.93 -6.54
N TRP A 26 8.41 -10.72 -6.86
CA TRP A 26 9.55 -11.32 -6.18
C TRP A 26 10.77 -10.41 -6.25
N ALA A 27 11.55 -10.35 -5.16
CA ALA A 27 12.88 -9.74 -5.13
C ALA A 27 13.87 -10.51 -4.22
N PRO A 28 15.17 -10.62 -4.59
CA PRO A 28 16.23 -11.06 -3.70
C PRO A 28 16.49 -10.05 -2.56
N PRO A 29 17.09 -10.49 -1.43
CA PRO A 29 17.61 -9.59 -0.39
C PRO A 29 18.56 -8.54 -0.96
N GLY A 30 18.45 -7.30 -0.46
CA GLY A 30 19.23 -6.16 -0.93
C GLY A 30 18.77 -5.55 -2.26
N ARG A 31 17.77 -6.12 -2.94
CA ARG A 31 17.22 -5.53 -4.17
C ARG A 31 16.06 -4.59 -3.88
N ALA A 32 15.98 -3.52 -4.67
CA ALA A 32 14.89 -2.55 -4.57
C ALA A 32 13.55 -3.13 -5.04
N VAL A 33 12.45 -2.70 -4.45
CA VAL A 33 11.07 -2.97 -4.87
C VAL A 33 10.31 -1.65 -4.79
N THR A 34 9.52 -1.35 -5.81
CA THR A 34 8.70 -0.15 -5.86
C THR A 34 7.24 -0.55 -5.70
N TYR A 35 6.56 0.07 -4.75
CA TYR A 35 5.13 -0.05 -4.55
C TYR A 35 4.45 1.20 -5.10
N THR A 36 3.44 0.99 -5.93
CA THR A 36 2.60 2.03 -6.50
C THR A 36 1.20 1.89 -5.94
N LEU A 37 0.74 2.85 -5.16
CA LEU A 37 -0.64 2.95 -4.73
C LEU A 37 -1.36 3.95 -5.64
N THR A 38 -2.43 3.51 -6.28
CA THR A 38 -3.34 4.36 -7.06
C THR A 38 -4.63 4.53 -6.27
N LEU A 39 -5.01 5.78 -6.02
CA LEU A 39 -6.32 6.16 -5.48
C LEU A 39 -7.14 6.74 -6.63
N ALA A 40 -8.30 6.14 -6.91
CA ALA A 40 -9.25 6.64 -7.89
C ALA A 40 -10.54 7.05 -7.18
N SER A 41 -11.07 8.24 -7.45
CA SER A 41 -12.42 8.59 -6.99
C SER A 41 -13.46 7.89 -7.88
N ASN A 42 -14.33 7.08 -7.27
CA ASN A 42 -15.26 6.17 -7.93
C ASN A 42 -16.74 6.59 -7.80
N ALA A 43 -17.11 7.47 -6.86
CA ALA A 43 -18.53 7.74 -6.61
C ALA A 43 -18.79 9.22 -6.27
N GLY A 44 -18.92 10.07 -7.29
CA GLY A 44 -19.53 11.39 -7.11
C GLY A 44 -18.97 12.47 -8.03
N THR A 45 -19.66 13.62 -8.07
CA THR A 45 -19.24 14.84 -8.79
C THR A 45 -18.37 15.76 -7.92
N ALA A 46 -18.12 15.41 -6.66
CA ALA A 46 -17.43 16.25 -5.69
C ALA A 46 -15.98 15.81 -5.46
N ALA A 47 -15.09 16.80 -5.34
CA ALA A 47 -13.72 16.57 -4.90
C ALA A 47 -13.68 16.16 -3.42
N LEU A 48 -12.82 15.22 -3.10
CA LEU A 48 -12.52 14.86 -1.71
C LEU A 48 -11.41 15.78 -1.22
N ALA A 49 -11.76 16.80 -0.44
CA ALA A 49 -10.80 17.81 0.00
C ALA A 49 -9.70 17.25 0.93
N GLN A 50 -10.00 16.17 1.68
CA GLN A 50 -9.09 15.55 2.63
C GLN A 50 -9.23 14.02 2.58
N THR A 51 -8.20 13.37 2.04
CA THR A 51 -8.03 11.91 2.07
C THR A 51 -6.70 11.58 2.72
N GLY A 52 -6.71 10.66 3.67
CA GLY A 52 -5.53 10.16 4.35
C GLY A 52 -5.20 8.73 3.93
N VAL A 53 -3.93 8.47 3.65
CA VAL A 53 -3.41 7.12 3.38
C VAL A 53 -2.31 6.80 4.37
N THR A 54 -2.32 5.57 4.87
CA THR A 54 -1.23 4.98 5.63
C THR A 54 -0.82 3.66 5.01
N LEU A 55 0.46 3.54 4.64
CA LEU A 55 1.08 2.28 4.26
C LEU A 55 1.97 1.81 5.41
N THR A 56 1.84 0.56 5.83
CA THR A 56 2.73 -0.03 6.85
C THR A 56 3.70 -0.99 6.18
N LEU A 57 5.00 -0.72 6.32
CA LEU A 57 6.06 -1.54 5.73
C LEU A 57 6.46 -2.67 6.70
N PRO A 58 6.43 -3.94 6.26
CA PRO A 58 6.89 -5.05 7.09
C PRO A 58 8.39 -4.94 7.41
N SER A 59 8.83 -5.62 8.47
CA SER A 59 10.23 -5.61 8.93
C SER A 59 11.22 -6.18 7.91
N ALA A 60 10.74 -7.03 7.00
CA ALA A 60 11.55 -7.63 5.95
C ALA A 60 11.79 -6.70 4.74
N LEU A 61 11.28 -5.47 4.77
CA LEU A 61 11.72 -4.38 3.90
C LEU A 61 12.68 -3.45 4.65
N GLY A 62 13.50 -2.70 3.94
CA GLY A 62 14.27 -1.60 4.49
C GLY A 62 13.42 -0.34 4.64
N ASN A 63 14.08 0.72 5.06
CA ASN A 63 13.50 2.05 4.97
C ASN A 63 13.35 2.45 3.49
N PRO A 64 12.30 3.23 3.13
CA PRO A 64 12.13 3.69 1.78
C PRO A 64 13.31 4.59 1.37
N THR A 65 13.85 4.32 0.19
CA THR A 65 14.93 5.09 -0.43
C THR A 65 14.41 6.19 -1.34
N ALA A 66 13.16 6.07 -1.81
CA ALA A 66 12.47 7.11 -2.56
C ALA A 66 10.96 7.11 -2.26
N LEU A 67 10.41 8.31 -2.17
CA LEU A 67 8.99 8.58 -1.95
C LEU A 67 8.52 9.56 -3.02
N GLY A 68 7.38 9.27 -3.64
CA GLY A 68 6.77 10.13 -4.64
C GLY A 68 5.25 10.19 -4.49
N GLY A 69 4.68 11.33 -4.86
CA GLY A 69 3.23 11.54 -4.88
C GLY A 69 2.85 12.57 -5.93
N SER A 70 1.72 12.36 -6.61
CA SER A 70 1.27 13.23 -7.72
C SER A 70 0.96 14.68 -7.31
N LEU A 71 0.70 14.96 -6.03
CA LEU A 71 0.32 16.30 -5.52
C LEU A 71 1.22 16.72 -4.37
N THR A 72 1.27 15.89 -3.35
CA THR A 72 2.12 16.08 -2.16
C THR A 72 2.97 14.82 -1.97
N PRO A 73 4.25 14.98 -1.61
CA PRO A 73 5.08 13.82 -1.30
C PRO A 73 4.59 13.15 0.00
N PRO A 74 4.53 11.82 0.06
CA PRO A 74 4.25 11.13 1.30
C PRO A 74 5.43 11.25 2.27
N GLN A 75 5.15 11.11 3.56
CA GLN A 75 6.15 11.16 4.63
C GLN A 75 6.37 9.77 5.21
N PHE A 76 7.60 9.46 5.63
CA PHE A 76 7.94 8.19 6.28
C PHE A 76 8.34 8.40 7.72
N ASP A 77 7.73 7.64 8.62
CA ASP A 77 8.12 7.53 10.03
C ASP A 77 8.89 6.21 10.24
N PRO A 78 10.21 6.27 10.55
CA PRO A 78 11.02 5.08 10.77
C PRO A 78 10.69 4.32 12.06
N LEU A 79 10.11 4.98 13.07
CA LEU A 79 9.77 4.36 14.36
C LEU A 79 8.56 3.44 14.21
N THR A 80 7.54 3.91 13.51
CA THR A 80 6.32 3.12 13.25
C THR A 80 6.36 2.37 11.92
N ARG A 81 7.37 2.62 11.09
CA ARG A 81 7.55 2.07 9.73
C ARG A 81 6.36 2.34 8.83
N ARG A 82 5.80 3.54 8.95
CA ARG A 82 4.60 3.98 8.24
C ARG A 82 4.92 5.06 7.22
N VAL A 83 4.36 4.91 6.03
CA VAL A 83 4.32 5.97 5.03
C VAL A 83 2.93 6.59 5.06
N THR A 84 2.86 7.89 5.35
CA THR A 84 1.61 8.63 5.45
C THR A 84 1.50 9.65 4.34
N TRP A 85 0.32 9.75 3.73
CA TRP A 85 -0.01 10.77 2.75
C TRP A 85 -1.34 11.40 3.11
N ASN A 86 -1.44 12.72 2.97
CA ASN A 86 -2.69 13.44 3.09
C ASN A 86 -2.81 14.41 1.91
N GLY A 87 -3.99 14.47 1.32
CA GLY A 87 -4.25 15.41 0.25
C GLY A 87 -5.64 15.26 -0.36
N PRO A 88 -5.96 16.16 -1.30
CA PRO A 88 -7.20 16.08 -2.03
C PRO A 88 -7.15 14.97 -3.09
N VAL A 89 -8.30 14.36 -3.36
CA VAL A 89 -8.51 13.45 -4.50
C VAL A 89 -9.64 14.05 -5.34
N TYR A 90 -9.29 14.57 -6.52
CA TYR A 90 -10.26 15.20 -7.42
C TYR A 90 -10.96 14.16 -8.30
N PHE A 91 -12.16 14.53 -8.78
CA PHE A 91 -12.91 13.71 -9.71
C PHE A 91 -12.10 13.44 -10.99
N GLN A 92 -12.06 12.19 -11.43
CA GLN A 92 -11.29 11.72 -12.61
C GLN A 92 -9.78 12.03 -12.61
N GLN A 93 -9.23 12.49 -11.48
CA GLN A 93 -7.79 12.72 -11.33
C GLN A 93 -7.25 11.75 -10.28
N PRO A 94 -6.81 10.55 -10.68
CA PRO A 94 -6.29 9.57 -9.74
C PRO A 94 -4.99 10.09 -9.11
N VAL A 95 -4.86 9.88 -7.80
CA VAL A 95 -3.61 10.16 -7.08
C VAL A 95 -2.73 8.92 -7.12
N THR A 96 -1.48 9.09 -7.52
CA THR A 96 -0.48 8.02 -7.51
C THR A 96 0.55 8.30 -6.43
N LEU A 97 0.79 7.32 -5.57
CA LEU A 97 1.85 7.33 -4.57
C LEU A 97 2.85 6.23 -4.88
N THR A 98 4.14 6.56 -4.88
CA THR A 98 5.23 5.62 -5.12
C THR A 98 6.13 5.52 -3.90
N VAL A 99 6.43 4.30 -3.49
CA VAL A 99 7.33 3.99 -2.38
C VAL A 99 8.35 2.98 -2.87
N THR A 100 9.61 3.40 -2.98
CA THR A 100 10.72 2.50 -3.30
C THR A 100 11.45 2.15 -2.02
N THR A 101 11.64 0.86 -1.77
CA THR A 101 12.37 0.32 -0.62
C THR A 101 13.26 -0.83 -1.08
N VAL A 102 14.16 -1.30 -0.22
CA VAL A 102 15.00 -2.49 -0.47
C VAL A 102 14.48 -3.68 0.33
N VAL A 103 14.62 -4.90 -0.18
CA VAL A 103 14.38 -6.10 0.64
C VAL A 103 15.49 -6.17 1.69
N ALA A 104 15.13 -6.34 2.96
CA ALA A 104 16.11 -6.45 4.03
C ALA A 104 17.02 -7.67 3.81
N PRO A 105 18.30 -7.62 4.23
CA PRO A 105 19.16 -8.78 4.23
C PRO A 105 18.55 -9.92 5.05
N ASP A 106 18.68 -11.16 4.59
CA ASP A 106 18.33 -12.32 5.42
C ASP A 106 19.34 -12.40 6.59
N PRO A 107 18.90 -12.40 7.86
CA PRO A 107 19.80 -12.55 9.00
C PRO A 107 20.46 -13.93 9.08
N ARG A 108 20.03 -14.91 8.28
CA ARG A 108 20.66 -16.22 8.23
C ARG A 108 22.01 -16.14 7.51
N PRO A 109 23.08 -16.72 8.08
CA PRO A 109 24.39 -16.75 7.43
C PRO A 109 24.29 -17.46 6.08
N ALA A 110 24.90 -16.86 5.05
CA ALA A 110 24.86 -17.30 3.66
C ALA A 110 25.50 -18.70 3.49
N ARG A 111 24.74 -19.76 3.76
CA ARG A 111 25.04 -21.08 3.20
C ARG A 111 24.69 -21.04 1.72
N ARG A 112 25.74 -20.88 0.90
CA ARG A 112 25.80 -21.06 -0.56
C ARG A 112 24.53 -21.72 -1.10
N SER A 113 23.59 -20.90 -1.55
CA SER A 113 22.36 -21.41 -2.15
C SER A 113 22.07 -20.60 -3.41
N CYS A 114 22.57 -21.13 -4.53
CA CYS A 114 22.01 -20.93 -5.87
C CYS A 114 20.57 -21.51 -5.99
N CYS A 115 19.79 -21.47 -4.91
CA CYS A 115 18.47 -22.06 -4.80
C CYS A 115 17.44 -20.92 -4.67
N PRO A 116 16.25 -21.04 -5.28
CA PRO A 116 15.21 -20.00 -5.23
C PRO A 116 14.56 -19.83 -3.84
N ALA A 117 15.16 -20.38 -2.77
CA ALA A 117 14.63 -20.33 -1.41
C ALA A 117 14.88 -19.00 -0.68
N ALA A 118 15.83 -18.17 -1.15
CA ALA A 118 16.08 -16.82 -0.62
C ALA A 118 15.17 -15.75 -1.25
N CYS A 119 14.31 -16.17 -2.17
CA CYS A 119 13.40 -15.31 -2.90
C CYS A 119 12.17 -14.98 -2.04
N VAL A 120 11.92 -13.70 -1.80
CA VAL A 120 10.77 -13.27 -1.02
C VAL A 120 9.64 -12.86 -1.96
N MET A 121 8.45 -13.43 -1.76
CA MET A 121 7.27 -13.06 -2.53
C MET A 121 6.77 -11.71 -2.05
N VAL A 122 6.42 -10.82 -2.98
CA VAL A 122 5.87 -9.50 -2.72
C VAL A 122 4.42 -9.52 -3.12
N ARG A 123 3.53 -9.18 -2.19
CA ARG A 123 2.10 -9.08 -2.47
C ARG A 123 1.62 -7.67 -2.21
N ALA A 124 0.88 -7.16 -3.19
CA ALA A 124 0.12 -5.96 -3.03
C ALA A 124 -1.29 -6.30 -2.53
N VAL A 125 -1.70 -5.68 -1.43
CA VAL A 125 -3.04 -5.87 -0.86
C VAL A 125 -4.00 -4.90 -1.56
N ARG A 126 -5.04 -5.43 -2.20
CA ARG A 126 -6.23 -4.64 -2.52
C ARG A 126 -7.08 -4.57 -1.26
N THR A 127 -7.27 -3.39 -0.70
CA THR A 127 -8.24 -3.19 0.38
C THR A 127 -9.63 -3.22 -0.25
N PRO A 128 -10.49 -4.21 0.05
CA PRO A 128 -11.89 -4.09 -0.32
C PRO A 128 -12.49 -2.94 0.49
N SER A 129 -13.17 -2.03 -0.20
CA SER A 129 -14.07 -1.07 0.44
C SER A 129 -15.02 -1.85 1.35
N LEU A 130 -15.16 -1.44 2.62
CA LEU A 130 -15.99 -2.11 3.62
C LEU A 130 -17.45 -2.14 3.15
N GLU A 131 -17.84 -3.24 2.50
CA GLU A 131 -19.22 -3.50 2.11
C GLU A 131 -20.03 -3.78 3.39
N HIS A 132 -20.71 -2.76 3.88
CA HIS A 132 -21.66 -2.89 4.97
C HIS A 132 -22.86 -3.68 4.45
N ARG A 133 -22.88 -5.01 4.68
CA ARG A 133 -24.07 -5.83 4.44
C ARG A 133 -25.23 -5.20 5.21
N PRO A 134 -26.32 -4.74 4.56
CA PRO A 134 -27.49 -4.31 5.29
C PRO A 134 -28.02 -5.52 6.07
N ARG A 135 -28.18 -5.35 7.39
CA ARG A 135 -28.91 -6.31 8.24
C ARG A 135 -30.27 -6.54 7.59
N ARG A 136 -30.49 -7.74 7.03
CA ARG A 136 -31.83 -8.22 6.70
C ARG A 136 -32.62 -8.26 8.00
N THR A 137 -33.46 -7.25 8.24
CA THR A 137 -34.48 -7.30 9.27
C THR A 137 -35.46 -8.40 8.88
N ARG A 138 -35.29 -9.59 9.45
CA ARG A 138 -36.26 -10.68 9.34
C ARG A 138 -37.48 -10.27 10.16
N ARG A 139 -38.45 -9.63 9.52
CA ARG A 139 -39.80 -9.44 10.06
C ARG A 139 -40.43 -10.83 10.11
N GLN A 140 -40.48 -11.44 11.29
CA GLN A 140 -41.42 -12.52 11.57
C GLN A 140 -42.68 -11.88 12.14
N LEU A 141 -43.79 -12.02 11.39
CA LEU A 141 -45.16 -12.07 11.87
C LEU A 141 -45.84 -13.14 11.02
#